data_AF-A0A7H1MMD1-F1
#
_entry.id   AF-A0A7H1MMD1-F1
#
_cell.length_a   1.000
_cell.length_b   1.000
_cell.length_c   1.000
_cell.angle_alpha   90.00
_cell.angle_beta   90.00
_cell.angle_gamma   90.00
#
_symmetry.space_group_name_H-M   'P 1'
#
loop_
_entity.id
_entity.type
_entity.pdbx_description
1 polymer ?
#
loop_
_entity_poly.entity_id
_entity_poly.type
_entity_poly.pdbx_seq_one_letter_code
_entity_poly.pdbx_strand_id
1 'polypeptide(L)'
;MQEYIAVSEPNDGGHILIAPVKQPDQPITWGRLAMLLKDDVTYQLLFDQNRAYFENSNFKNVLVGFRKEADAAVLLEILNQLN
;
A
#
# COMPACT_ATOMS: atom_id res chain seq x y z
N MET A 1 -15.37 -4.69 7.59
CA MET A 1 -14.65 -3.43 7.39
C MET A 1 -13.21 -3.62 7.82
N GLN A 2 -12.27 -3.38 6.90
CA GLN A 2 -10.83 -3.58 7.08
C GLN A 2 -10.11 -2.24 7.04
N GLU A 3 -9.87 -1.62 8.18
CA GLU A 3 -9.13 -0.34 8.25
C GLU A 3 -7.61 -0.55 8.13
N TYR A 4 -6.91 0.46 7.61
CA TYR A 4 -5.45 0.48 7.42
C TYR A 4 -4.79 1.65 8.17
N ILE A 5 -3.54 1.45 8.59
CA ILE A 5 -2.71 2.42 9.33
C ILE A 5 -1.28 2.46 8.80
N ALA A 6 -0.58 3.56 9.05
CA ALA A 6 0.86 3.69 8.84
C ALA A 6 1.62 3.08 10.04
N VAL A 7 2.68 2.34 9.75
CA VAL A 7 3.58 1.75 10.74
C VAL A 7 5.04 1.97 10.32
N SER A 8 5.96 2.06 11.27
CA SER A 8 7.39 2.16 10.98
C SER A 8 7.95 0.82 10.50
N GLU A 9 8.89 0.86 9.55
CA GLU A 9 9.62 -0.33 9.12
C GLU A 9 10.44 -0.94 10.28
N PRO A 10 10.29 -2.25 10.59
CA PRO A 10 10.87 -2.84 11.81
C PRO A 10 12.40 -2.86 11.89
N ASN A 11 13.09 -2.92 10.75
CA ASN A 11 14.54 -3.22 10.72
C ASN A 11 15.42 -2.00 10.43
N ASP A 12 14.99 -1.09 9.55
CA ASP A 12 15.78 0.06 9.11
C ASP A 12 15.15 1.42 9.50
N GLY A 13 13.86 1.45 9.87
CA GLY A 13 13.12 2.67 10.20
C GLY A 13 13.06 3.73 9.09
N GLY A 14 13.62 3.45 7.91
CA GLY A 14 13.76 4.39 6.80
C GLY A 14 12.50 4.55 5.96
N HIS A 15 11.54 3.65 6.14
CA HIS A 15 10.27 3.67 5.42
C HIS A 15 9.08 3.61 6.37
N ILE A 16 8.00 4.23 5.91
CA ILE A 16 6.67 4.16 6.47
C ILE A 16 5.91 3.12 5.65
N LEU A 17 5.46 2.07 6.32
CA LEU A 17 4.73 0.97 5.72
C LEU A 17 3.23 1.10 6.01
N ILE A 18 2.41 0.48 5.18
CA ILE A 18 0.95 0.45 5.39
C ILE A 18 0.53 -0.94 5.85
N ALA A 19 -0.21 -1.04 6.96
CA ALA A 19 -0.65 -2.30 7.53
C ALA A 19 -2.15 -2.29 7.88
N PRO A 20 -2.82 -3.45 7.85
CA PRO A 20 -4.17 -3.60 8.41
C PRO A 20 -4.18 -3.28 9.92
N VAL A 21 -5.18 -2.55 10.42
CA VAL A 21 -5.30 -2.24 11.87
C VAL A 21 -5.33 -3.50 12.74
N LYS A 22 -5.96 -4.57 12.23
CA LYS A 22 -6.07 -5.86 12.95
C LYS A 22 -4.77 -6.67 12.94
N GLN A 23 -3.82 -6.34 12.06
CA GLN A 23 -2.57 -7.06 11.83
C GLN A 23 -1.44 -6.05 11.55
N PRO A 24 -1.11 -5.17 12.52
CA PRO A 24 -0.15 -4.09 12.32
C PRO A 24 1.29 -4.60 12.05
N ASP A 25 1.57 -5.85 12.42
CA ASP A 25 2.80 -6.59 12.17
C ASP A 25 2.88 -7.19 10.76
N GLN A 26 1.82 -7.05 9.95
CA GLN A 26 1.75 -7.59 8.59
C GLN A 26 1.48 -6.47 7.56
N PRO A 27 2.49 -5.64 7.22
CA PRO A 27 2.34 -4.62 6.20
C PRO A 27 1.99 -5.20 4.84
N ILE A 28 1.23 -4.44 4.04
CA ILE A 28 0.78 -4.89 2.73
C ILE A 28 1.93 -4.85 1.71
N THR A 29 1.87 -5.76 0.75
CA THR A 29 2.78 -5.79 -0.39
C THR A 29 2.20 -5.08 -1.61
N TRP A 30 3.06 -4.75 -2.58
CA TRP A 30 2.63 -4.20 -3.87
C TRP A 30 1.65 -5.13 -4.59
N GLY A 31 1.84 -6.45 -4.51
CA GLY A 31 0.92 -7.42 -5.08
C GLY A 31 -0.47 -7.36 -4.43
N ARG A 32 -0.53 -7.21 -3.10
CA ARG A 32 -1.81 -7.04 -2.40
C ARG A 32 -2.46 -5.70 -2.75
N LEU A 33 -1.68 -4.63 -2.82
CA LEU A 33 -2.18 -3.32 -3.23
C LEU A 33 -2.76 -3.35 -4.66
N ALA A 34 -2.10 -4.04 -5.59
CA ALA A 34 -2.61 -4.25 -6.96
C ALA A 34 -4.02 -4.86 -6.94
N MET A 35 -4.20 -5.92 -6.14
CA MET A 35 -5.48 -6.62 -6.04
C MET A 35 -6.59 -5.75 -5.44
N LEU A 36 -6.25 -4.82 -4.54
CA LEU A 36 -7.21 -3.91 -3.92
C LEU A 36 -7.65 -2.82 -4.89
N LEU A 37 -6.75 -2.33 -5.75
CA LEU A 37 -7.02 -1.20 -6.64
C LEU A 37 -7.45 -1.60 -8.07
N LYS A 38 -7.17 -2.83 -8.53
CA LYS A 38 -7.34 -3.24 -9.94
C LYS A 38 -8.76 -3.08 -10.50
N ASP A 39 -9.78 -3.14 -9.65
CA ASP A 39 -11.19 -3.07 -10.09
C ASP A 39 -11.81 -1.69 -9.80
N ASP A 40 -11.06 -0.77 -9.18
CA ASP A 40 -11.56 0.57 -8.82
C ASP A 40 -11.12 1.62 -9.86
N VAL A 41 -12.10 2.10 -10.63
CA VAL A 41 -11.91 3.10 -11.69
C VAL A 41 -11.42 4.45 -11.16
N THR A 42 -11.66 4.75 -9.87
CA THR A 42 -11.23 5.99 -9.22
C THR A 42 -9.70 6.07 -9.14
N TYR A 43 -9.05 4.92 -8.95
CA TYR A 43 -7.60 4.83 -8.74
C TYR A 43 -6.84 4.25 -9.93
N GLN A 44 -7.50 4.14 -11.08
CA GLN A 44 -6.90 3.62 -12.32
C GLN A 44 -5.64 4.38 -12.74
N LEU A 45 -5.61 5.70 -12.54
CA LEU A 45 -4.43 6.52 -12.85
C LEU A 45 -3.22 6.14 -11.98
N LEU A 46 -3.44 5.88 -10.69
CA LEU A 46 -2.39 5.45 -9.76
C LEU A 46 -1.86 4.06 -10.16
N PHE A 47 -2.76 3.16 -10.54
CA PHE A 47 -2.42 1.85 -11.08
C PHE A 47 -1.56 1.98 -12.34
N ASP A 48 -1.96 2.82 -13.30
CA ASP A 48 -1.25 3.00 -14.57
C ASP A 48 0.13 3.62 -14.39
N GLN A 49 0.26 4.62 -13.52
CA GLN A 49 1.55 5.27 -13.23
C GLN A 49 2.54 4.33 -12.54
N ASN A 50 2.05 3.36 -11.76
CA ASN A 50 2.87 2.41 -11.01
C ASN A 50 2.77 0.99 -11.56
N ARG A 51 2.29 0.83 -12.80
CA ARG A 51 1.98 -0.48 -13.40
C ARG A 51 3.15 -1.46 -13.32
N ALA A 52 4.37 -0.98 -13.48
CA ALA A 52 5.58 -1.79 -13.36
C ALA A 52 5.72 -2.45 -11.97
N TYR A 53 5.32 -1.77 -10.89
CA TYR A 53 5.32 -2.33 -9.53
C TYR A 53 4.15 -3.29 -9.30
N PHE A 54 3.00 -3.01 -9.93
CA PHE A 54 1.80 -3.83 -9.77
C PHE A 54 1.83 -5.14 -10.57
N GLU A 55 2.37 -5.13 -11.79
CA GLU A 55 2.33 -6.28 -12.71
C GLU A 55 3.58 -7.15 -12.65
N ASN A 56 4.74 -6.60 -12.28
CA ASN A 56 5.98 -7.37 -12.25
C ASN A 56 6.02 -8.32 -11.05
N SER A 57 6.22 -9.61 -11.33
CA SER A 57 6.29 -10.68 -10.32
C SER A 57 7.36 -10.45 -9.26
N ASN A 58 8.43 -9.75 -9.60
CA ASN A 58 9.53 -9.47 -8.67
C ASN A 58 9.12 -8.52 -7.55
N PHE A 59 8.12 -7.67 -7.76
CA PHE A 59 7.66 -6.70 -6.77
C PHE A 59 6.45 -7.17 -5.95
N LYS A 60 5.79 -8.27 -6.34
CA LYS A 60 4.56 -8.75 -5.67
C LYS A 60 4.70 -8.98 -4.17
N ASN A 61 5.88 -9.40 -3.71
CA ASN A 61 6.17 -9.68 -2.31
C ASN A 61 6.94 -8.54 -1.60
N VAL A 62 7.21 -7.44 -2.31
CA VAL A 62 7.86 -6.26 -1.74
C VAL A 62 6.82 -5.45 -0.97
N LEU A 63 7.18 -5.01 0.24
CA LEU A 63 6.31 -4.17 1.07
C LEU A 63 6.09 -2.81 0.41
N VAL A 64 4.90 -2.27 0.55
CA VAL A 64 4.62 -0.88 0.14
C VAL A 64 5.21 0.04 1.20
N GLY A 65 6.28 0.75 0.83
CA GLY A 65 7.01 1.64 1.72
C GLY A 65 7.17 3.04 1.14
N PHE A 66 6.99 4.04 1.99
CA PHE A 66 7.10 5.46 1.66
C PHE A 66 8.21 6.12 2.47
N ARG A 67 8.87 7.12 1.88
CA ARG A 67 9.87 7.93 2.59
C ARG A 67 9.26 9.13 3.31
N LYS A 68 8.02 9.51 2.98
CA LYS A 68 7.33 10.69 3.50
C LYS A 68 5.96 10.29 4.01
N GLU A 69 5.59 10.81 5.18
CA GLU A 69 4.27 10.58 5.79
C GLU A 69 3.13 11.09 4.93
N ALA A 70 3.33 12.21 4.21
CA ALA A 70 2.31 12.75 3.30
C ALA A 70 1.92 11.78 2.19
N ASP A 71 2.90 11.05 1.61
CA ASP A 71 2.64 10.08 0.54
C ASP A 71 1.91 8.84 1.09
N ALA A 72 2.29 8.40 2.30
CA ALA A 72 1.61 7.32 3.01
C ALA A 72 0.17 7.69 3.38
N ALA A 73 -0.07 8.94 3.79
CA ALA A 73 -1.40 9.44 4.14
C ALA A 73 -2.38 9.39 2.96
N VAL A 74 -1.92 9.73 1.75
CA VAL A 74 -2.73 9.62 0.53
C VAL A 74 -3.16 8.18 0.30
N LEU A 75 -2.24 7.21 0.39
CA LEU A 75 -2.61 5.81 0.20
C LEU A 75 -3.55 5.30 1.31
N LEU A 76 -3.37 5.75 2.55
CA LEU A 76 -4.27 5.39 3.65
C LEU A 76 -5.69 5.89 3.42
N GLU A 77 -5.84 7.13 2.96
CA GLU A 77 -7.15 7.69 2.64
C GLU A 77 -7.86 6.86 1.57
N ILE A 78 -7.13 6.51 0.49
CA ILE A 78 -7.61 5.64 -0.58
C ILE A 78 -8.09 4.30 -0.02
N LEU A 79 -7.25 3.61 0.74
CA LEU A 79 -7.55 2.27 1.24
C LEU A 79 -8.71 2.25 2.25
N ASN A 80 -8.88 3.32 3.02
CA ASN A 80 -9.98 3.44 3.98
C ASN A 80 -11.29 3.89 3.32
N GLN A 81 -11.25 4.52 2.14
CA GLN A 81 -12.44 4.82 1.32
C GLN A 81 -13.00 3.59 0.59
N LEU A 82 -12.16 2.60 0.28
CA LEU A 82 -12.58 1.34 -0.36
C LEU A 82 -13.42 0.41 0.53
N ASN A 83 -13.63 0.75 1.81
CA ASN A 83 -14.21 -0.11 2.85
C ASN A 83 -15.63 0.22 3.27
#